data_AF-A0AAD5VMN8-F1
#
_entry.id   AF-A0AAD5VMN8-F1
#
_cell.length_a   1.000
_cell.length_b   1.000
_cell.length_c   1.000
_cell.angle_alpha   90.00
_cell.angle_beta   90.00
_cell.angle_gamma   90.00
#
_symmetry.space_group_name_H-M   'P 1'
#
loop_
_entity.id
_entity.type
_entity.pdbx_description
1 polymer ?
#
loop_
_entity_poly.entity_id
_entity_poly.type
_entity_poly.pdbx_seq_one_letter_code
_entity_poly.pdbx_strand_id
1 'polypeptide(L)'
;MSSPHEVTSSPSTYSGSSSSSSKRLSDYEPLAKICASFVLELFAPESFSDTRKPFETLPYFIARAFSQSQLPEANALAALTLLQRLKSHSPTRSLSSAAKGREAERLFLSSYIAATKVLSDDRYRLQFWVVVGQNKFSTDELAQMEKEFFEGLEWDVRIDDATLAIYQLLVERRKQVDETKNKPRSSSMESHSSAGSLDSADSSSTGSSLSSTMPSTPADPALSDPVIAAGLLRMKESEENMASLDQRIEELQKKFDSLAASAPCRSQAHSPKPHRHGLREKLRHVFH
;
A
#
# COMPACT_ATOMS: atom_id res chain seq x y z
N MET A 1 38.78 44.77 44.99
CA MET A 1 39.27 45.01 43.61
C MET A 1 38.38 44.15 42.70
N SER A 2 37.14 44.55 42.47
CA SER A 2 36.66 45.51 41.45
C SER A 2 36.79 44.97 40.02
N SER A 3 35.65 44.63 39.41
CA SER A 3 35.42 44.40 37.96
C SER A 3 35.73 45.64 37.11
N PRO A 4 35.79 45.52 35.77
CA PRO A 4 34.62 45.79 34.89
C PRO A 4 34.51 44.79 33.68
N HIS A 5 33.32 44.35 33.25
CA HIS A 5 32.37 44.88 32.23
C HIS A 5 32.86 44.98 30.77
N GLU A 6 32.27 44.17 29.87
CA GLU A 6 31.66 44.55 28.56
C GLU A 6 30.88 43.32 27.99
N VAL A 7 29.54 43.35 27.88
CA VAL A 7 28.65 43.90 26.81
C VAL A 7 28.65 43.02 25.54
N THR A 8 27.70 42.10 25.43
CA THR A 8 26.46 42.17 24.60
C THR A 8 26.68 41.92 23.11
N SER A 9 26.14 40.80 22.60
CA SER A 9 25.55 40.69 21.25
C SER A 9 24.79 39.36 21.12
N SER A 10 23.47 39.43 21.25
CA SER A 10 22.54 38.38 20.81
C SER A 10 22.51 38.32 19.28
N PRO A 11 22.20 37.14 18.70
CA PRO A 11 21.37 37.15 17.51
C PRO A 11 20.13 36.28 17.71
N SER A 12 18.99 36.97 17.56
CA SER A 12 17.89 36.57 16.70
C SER A 12 17.24 35.22 16.98
N THR A 13 16.22 35.28 17.82
CA THR A 13 15.07 34.39 17.83
C THR A 13 14.50 34.26 16.42
N TYR A 14 14.85 33.19 15.71
CA TYR A 14 14.06 32.73 14.56
C TYR A 14 12.78 32.13 15.14
N SER A 15 11.75 32.96 15.28
CA SER A 15 10.36 32.51 15.36
C SER A 15 9.97 31.96 13.99
N GLY A 16 10.46 30.76 13.69
CA GLY A 16 9.92 29.92 12.64
C GLY A 16 8.57 29.42 13.10
N SER A 17 7.51 30.14 12.74
CA SER A 17 6.13 29.71 12.86
C SER A 17 5.90 28.51 11.94
N SER A 18 6.39 27.33 12.31
CA SER A 18 5.89 26.08 11.78
C SER A 18 4.51 25.88 12.40
N SER A 19 3.48 26.38 11.73
CA SER A 19 2.11 25.97 11.99
C SER A 19 2.04 24.46 11.76
N SER A 20 2.29 23.68 12.83
CA SER A 20 2.04 22.26 12.86
C SER A 20 0.53 22.08 12.80
N SER A 21 -0.03 22.19 11.60
CA SER A 21 -1.36 21.67 11.34
C SER A 21 -1.28 20.17 11.61
N SER A 22 -1.76 19.75 12.78
CA SER A 22 -1.91 18.33 13.10
C SER A 22 -2.67 17.68 11.97
N LYS A 23 -1.97 16.86 11.16
CA LYS A 23 -2.56 16.11 10.07
C LYS A 23 -3.74 15.30 10.61
N ARG A 24 -4.90 15.46 10.00
CA ARG A 24 -6.11 14.74 10.39
C ARG A 24 -5.99 13.29 9.95
N LEU A 25 -6.78 12.40 10.58
CA LEU A 25 -6.84 10.99 10.19
C LEU A 25 -7.18 10.82 8.69
N SER A 26 -8.04 11.71 8.16
CA SER A 26 -8.42 11.75 6.74
C SER A 26 -7.24 11.94 5.80
N ASP A 27 -6.18 12.62 6.24
CA ASP A 27 -5.03 12.96 5.39
C ASP A 27 -4.17 11.73 5.11
N TYR A 28 -4.28 10.70 5.96
CA TYR A 28 -3.57 9.43 5.83
C TYR A 28 -4.37 8.37 5.06
N GLU A 29 -5.66 8.60 4.86
CA GLU A 29 -6.57 7.64 4.22
C GLU A 29 -6.11 7.21 2.82
N PRO A 30 -5.69 8.11 1.91
CA PRO A 30 -5.29 7.72 0.55
C PRO A 30 -4.07 6.79 0.55
N LEU A 31 -3.03 7.17 1.31
CA LEU A 31 -1.82 6.36 1.43
C LEU A 31 -2.12 5.02 2.10
N ALA A 32 -2.94 5.01 3.14
CA ALA A 32 -3.29 3.81 3.86
C ALA A 32 -4.07 2.80 3.00
N LYS A 33 -4.98 3.28 2.14
CA LYS A 33 -5.67 2.43 1.15
C LYS A 33 -4.69 1.81 0.17
N ILE A 34 -3.74 2.59 -0.34
CA ILE A 34 -2.73 2.09 -1.27
C ILE A 34 -1.85 1.02 -0.60
N CYS A 35 -1.36 1.27 0.61
CA CYS A 35 -0.58 0.30 1.37
C CYS A 35 -1.38 -0.98 1.66
N ALA A 36 -2.64 -0.86 2.07
CA ALA A 36 -3.51 -2.01 2.33
C ALA A 36 -3.72 -2.84 1.06
N SER A 37 -4.08 -2.21 -0.05
CA SER A 37 -4.25 -2.89 -1.34
C SER A 37 -2.96 -3.59 -1.76
N PHE A 38 -1.79 -2.95 -1.59
CA PHE A 38 -0.50 -3.55 -1.91
C PHE A 38 -0.21 -4.82 -1.07
N VAL A 39 -0.45 -4.78 0.25
CA VAL A 39 -0.29 -5.96 1.12
C VAL A 39 -1.21 -7.10 0.68
N LEU A 40 -2.47 -6.79 0.37
CA LEU A 40 -3.46 -7.80 0.00
C LEU A 40 -3.21 -8.35 -1.42
N GLU A 41 -2.77 -7.51 -2.36
CA GLU A 41 -2.35 -7.92 -3.72
C GLU A 41 -1.14 -8.86 -3.65
N LEU A 42 -0.13 -8.54 -2.85
CA LEU A 42 1.09 -9.34 -2.76
C LEU A 42 0.89 -10.70 -2.08
N PHE A 43 0.08 -10.76 -1.02
CA PHE A 43 0.03 -11.93 -0.16
C PHE A 43 -1.34 -12.64 -0.16
N ALA A 44 -2.36 -12.15 -0.87
CA ALA A 44 -3.66 -12.81 -0.94
C ALA A 44 -4.33 -12.73 -2.33
N PRO A 45 -3.72 -13.33 -3.37
CA PRO A 45 -4.22 -13.27 -4.74
C PRO A 45 -5.58 -13.96 -4.97
N GLU A 46 -5.93 -14.94 -4.13
CA GLU A 46 -7.02 -15.92 -4.35
C GLU A 46 -8.41 -15.52 -3.78
N SER A 47 -8.70 -14.26 -3.45
CA SER A 47 -9.97 -13.94 -2.76
C SER A 47 -10.55 -12.56 -3.08
N PHE A 48 -11.33 -12.50 -4.16
CA PHE A 48 -12.27 -11.40 -4.46
C PHE A 48 -13.74 -11.76 -4.14
N SER A 49 -14.03 -12.99 -3.70
CA SER A 49 -15.39 -13.37 -3.28
C SER A 49 -15.62 -13.05 -1.79
N ASP A 50 -16.46 -12.04 -1.57
CA ASP A 50 -17.27 -11.83 -0.36
C ASP A 50 -16.58 -11.84 1.01
N THR A 51 -15.65 -10.89 1.23
CA THR A 51 -15.53 -10.29 2.57
C THR A 51 -15.25 -8.78 2.43
N ARG A 52 -16.31 -7.96 2.38
CA ARG A 52 -16.17 -6.48 2.40
C ARG A 52 -15.58 -5.94 3.71
N LYS A 53 -15.47 -6.75 4.77
CA LYS A 53 -15.00 -6.34 6.10
C LYS A 53 -13.47 -6.12 6.23
N PRO A 54 -12.57 -7.03 5.79
CA PRO A 54 -11.11 -6.84 5.94
C PRO A 54 -10.55 -5.64 5.15
N PHE A 55 -11.14 -5.33 4.00
CA PHE A 55 -10.77 -4.16 3.19
C PHE A 55 -11.15 -2.82 3.84
N GLU A 56 -12.11 -2.80 4.77
CA GLU A 56 -12.44 -1.60 5.53
C GLU A 56 -11.56 -1.48 6.79
N THR A 57 -11.15 -2.60 7.40
CA THR A 57 -10.40 -2.59 8.66
C THR A 57 -8.90 -2.31 8.46
N LEU A 58 -8.26 -2.86 7.43
CA LEU A 58 -6.81 -2.72 7.23
C LEU A 58 -6.39 -1.27 6.87
N PRO A 59 -7.02 -0.57 5.91
CA PRO A 59 -6.70 0.82 5.64
C PRO A 59 -6.92 1.72 6.86
N TYR A 60 -7.99 1.48 7.63
CA TYR A 60 -8.21 2.20 8.88
C TYR A 60 -7.08 1.96 9.88
N PHE A 61 -6.64 0.71 10.02
CA PHE A 61 -5.53 0.35 10.88
C PHE A 61 -4.23 1.08 10.49
N ILE A 62 -3.92 1.10 9.19
CA ILE A 62 -2.73 1.76 8.65
C ILE A 62 -2.82 3.28 8.80
N ALA A 63 -3.97 3.89 8.49
CA ALA A 63 -4.17 5.34 8.66
C ALA A 63 -4.01 5.76 10.12
N ARG A 64 -4.54 4.95 11.06
CA ARG A 64 -4.31 5.13 12.49
C ARG A 64 -2.84 5.02 12.85
N ALA A 65 -2.14 4.01 12.35
CA ALA A 65 -0.70 3.82 12.59
C ALA A 65 0.10 5.06 12.15
N PHE A 66 -0.18 5.61 10.95
CA PHE A 66 0.46 6.84 10.48
C PHE A 66 0.13 8.06 11.33
N SER A 67 -1.13 8.21 11.76
CA SER A 67 -1.54 9.32 12.62
C SER A 67 -0.87 9.29 14.00
N GLN A 68 -0.61 8.10 14.54
CA GLN A 68 0.04 7.89 15.83
C GLN A 68 1.57 8.05 15.73
N SER A 69 2.16 7.54 14.65
CA SER A 69 3.62 7.57 14.47
C SER A 69 4.13 8.93 14.03
N GLN A 70 3.34 9.67 13.22
CA GLN A 70 3.71 10.94 12.60
C GLN A 70 5.05 10.88 11.83
N LEU A 71 5.44 9.68 11.37
CA LEU A 71 6.66 9.48 10.63
C LEU A 71 6.51 9.93 9.17
N PRO A 72 7.63 10.24 8.48
CA PRO A 72 7.61 10.59 7.06
C PRO A 72 6.98 9.50 6.19
N GLU A 73 6.35 9.92 5.08
CA GLU A 73 5.79 8.99 4.07
C GLU A 73 6.86 8.04 3.52
N ALA A 74 8.14 8.46 3.49
CA ALA A 74 9.28 7.62 3.13
C ALA A 74 9.33 6.30 3.93
N ASN A 75 8.98 6.30 5.22
CA ASN A 75 8.94 5.10 6.04
C ASN A 75 7.87 4.12 5.57
N ALA A 76 6.71 4.62 5.12
CA ALA A 76 5.66 3.78 4.57
C ALA A 76 6.08 3.19 3.23
N LEU A 77 6.69 3.98 2.35
CA LEU A 77 7.18 3.51 1.05
C LEU A 77 8.28 2.44 1.21
N ALA A 78 9.23 2.67 2.12
CA ALA A 78 10.23 1.69 2.47
C ALA A 78 9.63 0.38 3.01
N ALA A 79 8.56 0.47 3.82
CA ALA A 79 7.85 -0.72 4.28
C ALA A 79 7.29 -1.54 3.10
N LEU A 80 6.73 -0.88 2.08
CA LEU A 80 6.27 -1.56 0.86
C LEU A 80 7.42 -2.23 0.10
N THR A 81 8.58 -1.57 -0.01
CA THR A 81 9.77 -2.17 -0.61
C THR A 81 10.22 -3.44 0.12
N LEU A 82 10.25 -3.40 1.46
CA LEU A 82 10.61 -4.56 2.28
C LEU A 82 9.58 -5.69 2.14
N LEU A 83 8.29 -5.38 2.02
CA LEU A 83 7.25 -6.38 1.77
C LEU A 83 7.41 -7.08 0.43
N GLN A 84 7.75 -6.33 -0.62
CA GLN A 84 8.02 -6.94 -1.93
C GLN A 84 9.24 -7.85 -1.88
N ARG A 85 10.31 -7.43 -1.18
CA ARG A 85 11.49 -8.29 -0.96
C ARG A 85 11.14 -9.54 -0.15
N LEU A 86 10.32 -9.41 0.89
CA LEU A 86 9.87 -10.57 1.66
C LEU A 86 9.12 -11.56 0.76
N LYS A 87 8.30 -11.07 -0.17
CA LYS A 87 7.60 -11.92 -1.13
C LYS A 87 8.56 -12.63 -2.11
N SER A 88 9.66 -11.98 -2.51
CA SER A 88 10.66 -12.62 -3.38
C SER A 88 11.45 -13.73 -2.67
N HIS A 89 11.76 -13.58 -1.37
CA HIS A 89 12.40 -14.66 -0.59
C HIS A 89 11.43 -15.80 -0.23
N SER A 90 10.14 -15.51 -0.10
CA SER A 90 9.14 -16.48 0.34
C SER A 90 7.91 -16.54 -0.59
N PRO A 91 8.05 -17.09 -1.81
CA PRO A 91 6.97 -17.11 -2.80
C PRO A 91 5.71 -17.85 -2.31
N THR A 92 5.90 -18.90 -1.50
CA THR A 92 4.82 -19.70 -0.89
C THR A 92 4.08 -18.98 0.25
N ARG A 93 4.60 -17.86 0.76
CA ARG A 93 3.95 -17.10 1.83
C ARG A 93 2.69 -16.45 1.28
N SER A 94 1.55 -16.93 1.76
CA SER A 94 0.20 -16.43 1.44
C SER A 94 -0.55 -16.24 2.76
N LEU A 95 -1.39 -15.20 2.82
CA LEU A 95 -2.25 -14.94 3.97
C LEU A 95 -3.34 -16.02 4.00
N SER A 96 -3.54 -16.62 5.17
CA SER A 96 -4.62 -17.58 5.34
C SER A 96 -5.98 -16.86 5.25
N SER A 97 -6.93 -17.42 4.50
CA SER A 97 -8.28 -16.85 4.33
C SER A 97 -8.97 -16.59 5.68
N ALA A 98 -8.78 -17.46 6.66
CA ALA A 98 -9.38 -17.35 8.00
C ALA A 98 -8.77 -16.23 8.87
N ALA A 99 -7.55 -15.79 8.58
CA ALA A 99 -6.81 -14.82 9.41
C ALA A 99 -6.32 -13.58 8.64
N LYS A 100 -6.73 -13.43 7.38
CA LYS A 100 -6.26 -12.41 6.42
C LYS A 100 -6.19 -11.00 7.02
N GLY A 101 -7.19 -10.60 7.82
CA GLY A 101 -7.22 -9.29 8.47
C GLY A 101 -6.09 -9.10 9.48
N ARG A 102 -6.03 -9.93 10.53
CA ARG A 102 -5.03 -9.80 11.60
C ARG A 102 -3.62 -10.06 11.07
N GLU A 103 -3.47 -11.02 10.16
CA GLU A 103 -2.17 -11.35 9.58
C GLU A 103 -1.64 -10.22 8.68
N ALA A 104 -2.50 -9.57 7.89
CA ALA A 104 -2.11 -8.38 7.11
C ALA A 104 -1.73 -7.19 8.00
N GLU A 105 -2.45 -6.97 9.11
CA GLU A 105 -2.09 -5.94 10.09
C GLU A 105 -0.72 -6.21 10.71
N ARG A 106 -0.44 -7.46 11.10
CA ARG A 106 0.87 -7.88 11.63
C ARG A 106 1.96 -7.66 10.61
N LEU A 107 1.74 -8.13 9.38
CA LEU A 107 2.70 -8.06 8.30
C LEU A 107 3.05 -6.62 7.95
N PHE A 108 2.05 -5.75 7.82
CA PHE A 108 2.27 -4.34 7.58
C PHE A 108 3.03 -3.69 8.75
N LEU A 109 2.60 -3.89 9.99
CA LEU A 109 3.23 -3.28 11.16
C LEU A 109 4.69 -3.73 11.31
N SER A 110 5.00 -5.02 11.14
CA SER A 110 6.38 -5.54 11.14
C SER A 110 7.24 -4.85 10.08
N SER A 111 6.73 -4.73 8.86
CA SER A 111 7.46 -4.06 7.77
C SER A 111 7.72 -2.58 8.07
N TYR A 112 6.76 -1.92 8.72
CA TYR A 112 6.86 -0.51 9.07
C TYR A 112 7.82 -0.24 10.23
N ILE A 113 7.87 -1.14 11.22
CA ILE A 113 8.89 -1.15 12.27
C ILE A 113 10.28 -1.30 11.64
N ALA A 114 10.46 -2.31 10.79
CA ALA A 114 11.73 -2.59 10.14
C ALA A 114 12.20 -1.40 9.27
N ALA A 115 11.32 -0.85 8.44
CA ALA A 115 11.61 0.31 7.61
C ALA A 115 12.04 1.53 8.44
N THR A 116 11.36 1.77 9.56
CA THR A 116 11.69 2.89 10.44
C THR A 116 13.05 2.70 11.11
N LYS A 117 13.41 1.46 11.50
CA LYS A 117 14.75 1.16 12.04
C LYS A 117 15.87 1.33 11.01
N VAL A 118 15.56 1.24 9.72
CA VAL A 118 16.54 1.46 8.63
C VAL A 118 16.65 2.94 8.28
N LEU A 119 15.54 3.67 8.22
CA LEU A 119 15.51 5.05 7.71
C LEU A 119 15.62 6.13 8.80
N SER A 120 15.23 5.85 10.03
CA SER A 120 15.16 6.84 11.10
C SER A 120 16.16 6.47 12.21
N ASP A 121 17.04 7.40 12.56
CA ASP A 121 18.00 7.24 13.67
C ASP A 121 17.34 7.30 15.07
N ASP A 122 16.05 7.61 15.11
CA ASP A 122 15.25 7.64 16.33
C ASP A 122 15.07 6.24 16.92
N ARG A 123 15.45 6.09 18.20
CA ARG A 123 15.27 4.83 18.93
C ARG A 123 13.83 4.68 19.42
N TYR A 124 12.92 4.38 18.50
CA TYR A 124 11.54 4.01 18.84
C TYR A 124 11.52 2.68 19.61
N ARG A 125 11.21 2.74 20.90
CA ARG A 125 11.05 1.57 21.77
C ARG A 125 9.82 0.76 21.36
N LEU A 126 9.78 -0.54 21.68
CA LEU A 126 8.62 -1.41 21.40
C LEU A 126 7.30 -0.86 21.97
N GLN A 127 7.35 -0.18 23.12
CA GLN A 127 6.17 0.49 23.72
C GLN A 127 5.52 1.53 22.79
N PHE A 128 6.31 2.26 22.00
CA PHE A 128 5.76 3.18 20.99
C PHE A 128 4.97 2.41 19.92
N TRP A 129 5.52 1.27 19.48
CA TRP A 129 4.89 0.42 18.48
C TRP A 129 3.63 -0.30 18.98
N VAL A 130 3.50 -0.55 20.29
CA VAL A 130 2.25 -1.02 20.91
C VAL A 130 1.14 0.01 20.70
N VAL A 131 1.42 1.30 20.93
CA VAL A 131 0.46 2.40 20.73
C VAL A 131 0.12 2.57 19.25
N VAL A 132 1.13 2.55 18.37
CA VAL A 132 0.95 2.62 16.90
C VAL A 132 0.11 1.43 16.40
N GLY A 133 0.32 0.25 16.96
CA GLY A 133 -0.47 -0.96 16.73
C GLY A 133 -1.83 -0.98 17.44
N GLN A 134 -2.31 0.14 17.98
CA GLN A 134 -3.61 0.30 18.64
C GLN A 134 -3.83 -0.64 19.82
N ASN A 135 -2.75 -1.01 20.53
CA ASN A 135 -2.76 -1.99 21.61
C ASN A 135 -3.29 -3.38 21.21
N LYS A 136 -3.29 -3.70 19.91
CA LYS A 136 -3.68 -5.04 19.41
C LYS A 136 -2.58 -6.09 19.61
N PHE A 137 -1.33 -5.65 19.78
CA PHE A 137 -0.15 -6.50 19.89
C PHE A 137 0.61 -6.15 21.16
N SER A 138 1.03 -7.17 21.92
CA SER A 138 1.88 -6.97 23.10
C SER A 138 3.32 -6.63 22.71
N THR A 139 4.12 -6.16 23.66
CA THR A 139 5.55 -5.93 23.42
C THR A 139 6.27 -7.19 22.96
N ASP A 140 5.93 -8.34 23.54
CA ASP A 140 6.56 -9.62 23.23
C ASP A 140 6.12 -10.12 21.86
N GLU A 141 4.84 -9.94 21.52
CA GLU A 141 4.32 -10.25 20.18
C GLU A 141 4.99 -9.37 19.12
N LEU A 142 5.18 -8.08 19.39
CA LEU A 142 5.88 -7.17 18.47
C LEU A 142 7.37 -7.51 18.31
N ALA A 143 8.04 -7.88 19.39
CA ALA A 143 9.43 -8.33 19.32
C ALA A 143 9.56 -9.59 18.45
N GLN A 144 8.65 -10.56 18.63
CA GLN A 144 8.61 -11.78 17.84
C GLN A 144 8.27 -11.50 16.37
N MET A 145 7.25 -10.67 16.14
CA MET A 145 6.84 -10.21 14.80
C MET A 145 7.95 -9.49 14.05
N GLU A 146 8.75 -8.69 14.76
CA GLU A 146 9.93 -8.04 14.19
C GLU A 146 10.99 -9.07 13.81
N LYS A 147 11.35 -9.95 14.76
CA LYS A 147 12.37 -10.98 14.55
C LYS A 147 12.05 -11.87 13.34
N GLU A 148 10.82 -12.40 13.27
CA GLU A 148 10.34 -13.22 12.16
C GLU A 148 10.39 -12.48 10.81
N PHE A 149 10.18 -11.16 10.82
CA PHE A 149 10.24 -10.35 9.61
C PHE A 149 11.68 -10.18 9.11
N PHE A 150 12.63 -9.88 10.01
CA PHE A 150 14.06 -9.80 9.66
C PHE A 150 14.63 -11.15 9.22
N GLU A 151 14.25 -12.24 9.91
CA GLU A 151 14.64 -13.60 9.52
C GLU A 151 14.08 -13.96 8.14
N GLY A 152 12.82 -13.62 7.85
CA GLY A 152 12.21 -13.83 6.55
C GLY A 152 12.84 -13.01 5.41
N LEU A 153 13.51 -11.90 5.73
CA LEU A 153 14.30 -11.11 4.79
C LEU A 153 15.76 -11.57 4.68
N GLU A 154 16.16 -12.61 5.43
CA GLU A 154 17.57 -13.02 5.56
C GLU A 154 18.48 -11.85 5.94
N TRP A 155 17.95 -10.90 6.71
CA TRP A 155 18.61 -9.66 7.10
C TRP A 155 18.95 -8.70 5.95
N ASP A 156 18.44 -8.92 4.73
CA ASP A 156 18.58 -7.97 3.63
C ASP A 156 17.54 -6.86 3.70
N VAL A 157 17.86 -5.80 4.46
CA VAL A 157 16.99 -4.64 4.68
C VAL A 157 17.48 -3.36 3.98
N ARG A 158 18.38 -3.49 3.00
CA ARG A 158 18.90 -2.34 2.25
C ARG A 158 17.78 -1.67 1.45
N ILE A 159 17.64 -0.35 1.57
CA ILE A 159 16.68 0.44 0.79
C ILE A 159 17.48 1.46 0.01
N ASP A 160 17.44 1.35 -1.32
CA ASP A 160 18.13 2.28 -2.21
C ASP A 160 17.21 3.47 -2.54
N ASP A 161 17.77 4.67 -2.61
CA ASP A 161 17.02 5.89 -2.92
C ASP A 161 16.28 5.79 -4.28
N ALA A 162 16.90 5.11 -5.26
CA ALA A 162 16.29 4.86 -6.56
C ALA A 162 15.03 3.99 -6.44
N THR A 163 15.07 2.95 -5.60
CA THR A 163 13.92 2.09 -5.35
C THR A 163 12.82 2.89 -4.66
N LEU A 164 13.17 3.68 -3.65
CA LEU A 164 12.21 4.52 -2.94
C LEU A 164 11.51 5.51 -3.87
N ALA A 165 12.24 6.14 -4.81
CA ALA A 165 11.68 7.03 -5.81
C ALA A 165 10.69 6.32 -6.76
N ILE A 166 10.97 5.07 -7.15
CA ILE A 166 10.03 4.26 -7.96
C ILE A 166 8.73 4.03 -7.19
N TYR A 167 8.80 3.64 -5.91
CA TYR A 167 7.59 3.44 -5.10
C TYR A 167 6.82 4.74 -4.87
N GLN A 168 7.51 5.86 -4.68
CA GLN A 168 6.87 7.17 -4.58
C GLN A 168 6.05 7.47 -5.84
N LEU A 169 6.63 7.24 -7.03
CA LEU A 169 5.93 7.43 -8.31
C LEU A 169 4.75 6.46 -8.48
N LEU A 170 4.89 5.20 -8.05
CA LEU A 170 3.81 4.22 -8.09
C LEU A 170 2.64 4.61 -7.19
N VAL A 171 2.92 5.05 -5.96
CA VAL A 171 1.92 5.52 -5.01
C VAL A 171 1.23 6.78 -5.54
N GLU A 172 1.99 7.75 -6.06
CA GLU A 172 1.43 8.97 -6.62
C GLU A 172 0.51 8.70 -7.81
N ARG A 173 0.91 7.78 -8.70
CA ARG A 173 0.05 7.34 -9.81
C ARG A 173 -1.24 6.69 -9.31
N ARG A 174 -1.18 5.85 -8.26
CA ARG A 174 -2.37 5.21 -7.68
C ARG A 174 -3.30 6.24 -7.01
N LYS A 175 -2.76 7.27 -6.34
CA LYS A 175 -3.55 8.38 -5.75
C LYS A 175 -4.43 9.07 -6.81
N GLN A 176 -3.86 9.37 -7.98
CA GLN A 176 -4.59 10.03 -9.09
C GLN A 176 -5.73 9.17 -9.67
N VAL A 177 -5.58 7.85 -9.70
CA VAL A 177 -6.63 6.93 -10.18
C VAL A 177 -7.84 6.92 -9.25
N ASP A 178 -7.62 6.97 -7.93
CA ASP A 178 -8.72 7.00 -6.96
C ASP A 178 -9.46 8.35 -6.96
N GLU A 179 -8.76 9.47 -7.17
CA GLU A 179 -9.37 10.80 -7.30
C GLU A 179 -10.27 10.91 -8.53
N THR A 180 -9.86 10.33 -9.67
CA THR A 180 -10.66 10.35 -10.91
C THR A 180 -11.91 9.49 -10.83
N LYS A 181 -11.91 8.40 -10.04
CA LYS A 181 -13.11 7.59 -9.78
C LYS A 181 -14.10 8.27 -8.83
N ASN A 182 -13.63 9.04 -7.86
CA ASN A 182 -14.46 9.68 -6.84
C ASN A 182 -14.97 11.07 -7.20
N LYS A 183 -14.61 11.61 -8.37
CA LYS A 183 -15.22 12.86 -8.86
C LYS A 183 -16.69 12.56 -9.22
N PRO A 184 -17.68 13.14 -8.52
CA PRO A 184 -19.06 13.04 -8.98
C PRO A 184 -19.11 13.62 -10.39
N ARG A 185 -19.64 12.84 -11.34
CA ARG A 185 -20.06 13.35 -12.65
C ARG A 185 -21.05 14.48 -12.38
N SER A 186 -20.53 15.71 -12.29
CA SER A 186 -21.35 16.91 -12.37
C SER A 186 -22.00 16.87 -13.73
N SER A 187 -23.30 16.56 -13.70
CA SER A 187 -24.24 16.68 -14.78
C SER A 187 -24.03 17.99 -15.54
N SER A 188 -23.52 17.90 -16.76
CA SER A 188 -23.82 18.91 -17.77
C SER A 188 -25.27 18.69 -18.17
N MET A 189 -26.18 19.43 -17.52
CA MET A 189 -27.55 19.61 -18.00
C MET A 189 -27.46 20.47 -19.26
N GLU A 190 -27.42 19.83 -20.43
CA GLU A 190 -27.82 20.51 -21.67
C GLU A 190 -29.34 20.42 -21.79
N SER A 191 -29.93 21.59 -21.68
CA SER A 191 -31.36 21.86 -21.81
C SER A 191 -31.77 21.77 -23.27
N HIS A 192 -32.71 20.88 -23.61
CA HIS A 192 -33.54 21.02 -24.80
C HIS A 192 -35.01 20.94 -24.39
N SER A 193 -35.63 22.11 -24.43
CA SER A 193 -37.07 22.34 -24.27
C SER A 193 -37.82 22.08 -25.58
N SER A 194 -39.12 21.82 -25.43
CA SER A 194 -40.23 21.93 -26.42
C SER A 194 -40.66 20.61 -27.08
N ALA A 195 -41.93 20.30 -27.38
CA ALA A 195 -43.26 20.78 -27.01
C ALA A 195 -44.30 19.89 -27.74
N GLY A 196 -45.52 19.76 -27.19
CA GLY A 196 -46.73 19.25 -27.88
C GLY A 196 -46.85 17.71 -27.93
N SER A 197 -48.02 17.08 -27.92
CA SER A 197 -49.42 17.51 -28.00
C SER A 197 -50.29 16.35 -27.50
N LEU A 198 -51.49 16.71 -27.06
CA LEU A 198 -52.61 15.87 -26.63
C LEU A 198 -53.15 15.00 -27.79
N ASP A 199 -53.64 13.78 -27.51
CA ASP A 199 -55.01 13.40 -27.87
C ASP A 199 -55.51 12.13 -27.16
N SER A 200 -56.82 11.92 -27.31
CA SER A 200 -57.82 11.32 -26.43
C SER A 200 -58.14 9.82 -26.65
N ALA A 201 -59.05 9.34 -25.78
CA ALA A 201 -60.05 8.25 -25.95
C ALA A 201 -59.60 6.79 -25.71
N ASP A 202 -60.11 6.12 -24.66
CA ASP A 202 -61.37 5.34 -24.59
C ASP A 202 -61.18 3.95 -25.25
N SER A 203 -61.23 2.81 -24.58
CA SER A 203 -62.45 2.19 -24.04
C SER A 203 -62.17 0.75 -23.56
N SER A 204 -63.05 0.27 -22.69
CA SER A 204 -63.34 -1.10 -22.20
C SER A 204 -62.89 -2.30 -23.08
N SER A 205 -62.52 -3.48 -22.56
CA SER A 205 -63.39 -4.43 -21.85
C SER A 205 -62.72 -5.81 -21.76
N THR A 206 -63.08 -6.57 -20.71
CA THR A 206 -63.34 -8.03 -20.67
C THR A 206 -62.36 -9.04 -21.28
N GLY A 207 -62.02 -10.09 -20.52
CA GLY A 207 -61.63 -11.36 -21.12
C GLY A 207 -60.90 -12.33 -20.19
N SER A 208 -61.65 -13.25 -19.62
CA SER A 208 -61.21 -14.30 -18.71
C SER A 208 -60.41 -15.43 -19.37
N SER A 209 -59.74 -16.21 -18.51
CA SER A 209 -59.67 -17.68 -18.54
C SER A 209 -58.41 -18.40 -19.07
N LEU A 210 -57.74 -19.06 -18.10
CA LEU A 210 -57.43 -20.49 -18.00
C LEU A 210 -56.77 -21.24 -19.18
N SER A 211 -55.59 -21.82 -18.91
CA SER A 211 -55.24 -23.27 -19.07
C SER A 211 -53.70 -23.42 -19.00
N SER A 212 -53.11 -24.01 -17.95
CA SER A 212 -52.92 -25.45 -17.69
C SER A 212 -52.33 -26.23 -18.86
N THR A 213 -51.01 -26.47 -18.86
CA THR A 213 -50.40 -27.73 -19.33
C THR A 213 -49.01 -27.90 -18.69
N MET A 214 -48.90 -28.89 -17.80
CA MET A 214 -47.66 -29.65 -17.52
C MET A 214 -47.72 -30.90 -18.42
N PRO A 215 -46.59 -31.42 -18.93
CA PRO A 215 -45.96 -32.53 -18.20
C PRO A 215 -44.42 -32.68 -18.34
N SER A 216 -43.82 -33.16 -17.25
CA SER A 216 -42.79 -34.22 -17.15
C SER A 216 -41.40 -34.12 -17.83
N THR A 217 -40.38 -34.10 -16.95
CA THR A 217 -39.00 -34.67 -16.93
C THR A 217 -38.77 -35.96 -17.77
N PRO A 218 -37.52 -36.50 -17.95
CA PRO A 218 -36.18 -36.10 -17.45
C PRO A 218 -34.97 -36.22 -18.44
N ALA A 219 -33.86 -35.51 -18.19
CA ALA A 219 -32.47 -35.96 -18.42
C ALA A 219 -31.44 -34.87 -18.00
N ASP A 220 -30.65 -35.17 -16.98
CA ASP A 220 -29.27 -34.66 -16.81
C ASP A 220 -28.33 -35.55 -17.69
N PRO A 221 -27.07 -35.19 -18.04
CA PRO A 221 -26.19 -34.26 -17.33
C PRO A 221 -25.27 -33.35 -18.18
N ALA A 222 -24.73 -32.33 -17.50
CA ALA A 222 -23.38 -31.77 -17.66
C ALA A 222 -23.06 -30.82 -18.85
N LEU A 223 -22.34 -29.75 -18.48
CA LEU A 223 -21.51 -28.86 -19.30
C LEU A 223 -22.23 -27.88 -20.23
N SER A 224 -22.71 -26.76 -19.69
CA SER A 224 -22.78 -25.46 -20.40
C SER A 224 -23.18 -24.36 -19.42
N ASP A 225 -22.31 -24.04 -18.45
CA ASP A 225 -22.51 -22.86 -17.61
C ASP A 225 -21.61 -21.71 -18.13
N PRO A 226 -22.16 -20.68 -18.81
CA PRO A 226 -21.38 -19.59 -19.41
C PRO A 226 -20.59 -18.77 -18.38
N VAL A 227 -20.92 -18.90 -17.10
CA VAL A 227 -20.23 -18.24 -15.98
C VAL A 227 -18.85 -18.86 -15.72
N ILE A 228 -18.70 -20.18 -15.85
CA ILE A 228 -17.41 -20.87 -15.65
C ILE A 228 -16.46 -20.60 -16.84
N ALA A 229 -17.00 -20.54 -18.06
CA ALA A 229 -16.24 -20.19 -19.26
C ALA A 229 -15.73 -18.74 -19.23
N ALA A 230 -16.54 -17.79 -18.74
CA ALA A 230 -16.12 -16.40 -18.55
C ALA A 230 -15.05 -16.26 -17.45
N GLY A 231 -15.14 -17.05 -16.37
CA GLY A 231 -14.13 -17.09 -15.32
C GLY A 231 -12.76 -17.57 -15.84
N LEU A 232 -12.75 -18.61 -16.66
CA LEU A 232 -11.50 -19.19 -17.21
C LEU A 232 -10.80 -18.26 -18.22
N LEU A 233 -11.58 -17.52 -19.03
CA LEU A 233 -11.04 -16.51 -19.95
C LEU A 233 -10.42 -15.32 -19.20
N ARG A 234 -11.04 -14.89 -18.09
CA ARG A 234 -10.54 -13.78 -17.27
C ARG A 234 -9.25 -14.12 -16.50
N MET A 235 -9.07 -15.40 -16.14
CA MET A 235 -7.82 -15.86 -15.52
C MET A 235 -6.66 -15.86 -16.52
N LYS A 236 -6.89 -16.26 -17.78
CA LYS A 236 -5.85 -16.19 -18.82
C LYS A 236 -5.43 -14.75 -19.13
N GLU A 237 -6.36 -13.81 -19.19
CA GLU A 237 -6.01 -12.37 -19.34
C GLU A 237 -5.22 -11.83 -18.13
N SER A 238 -5.41 -12.39 -16.93
CA SER A 238 -4.65 -11.98 -15.74
C SER A 238 -3.22 -12.54 -15.73
N GLU A 239 -3.02 -13.76 -16.25
CA GLU A 239 -1.68 -14.35 -16.44
C GLU A 239 -0.89 -13.60 -17.51
N GLU A 240 -1.52 -13.23 -18.62
CA GLU A 240 -0.90 -12.44 -19.67
C GLU A 240 -0.55 -11.01 -19.19
N ASN A 241 -1.39 -10.41 -18.36
CA ASN A 241 -1.09 -9.10 -17.76
C ASN A 241 0.03 -9.15 -16.70
N MET A 242 0.13 -10.24 -15.93
CA MET A 242 1.23 -10.44 -14.97
C MET A 242 2.56 -10.68 -15.70
N ALA A 243 2.58 -11.54 -16.72
CA ALA A 243 3.76 -11.77 -17.55
C ALA A 243 4.20 -10.48 -18.26
N SER A 244 3.24 -9.65 -18.71
CA SER A 244 3.52 -8.33 -19.27
C SER A 244 4.14 -7.37 -18.26
N LEU A 245 3.76 -7.48 -16.98
CA LEU A 245 4.27 -6.62 -15.91
C LEU A 245 5.70 -6.99 -15.53
N ASP A 246 6.02 -8.28 -15.43
CA ASP A 246 7.39 -8.77 -15.21
C ASP A 246 8.32 -8.36 -16.36
N GLN A 247 7.84 -8.48 -17.61
CA GLN A 247 8.59 -8.04 -18.78
C GLN A 247 8.86 -6.53 -18.78
N ARG A 248 7.92 -5.73 -18.27
CA ARG A 248 8.06 -4.28 -18.11
C ARG A 248 9.04 -3.90 -17.00
N ILE A 249 9.07 -4.66 -15.91
CA ILE A 249 10.03 -4.47 -14.81
C ILE A 249 11.44 -4.76 -15.32
N GLU A 250 11.62 -5.86 -16.07
CA GLU A 250 12.91 -6.23 -16.64
C GLU A 250 13.39 -5.21 -17.70
N GLU A 251 12.49 -4.69 -18.53
CA GLU A 251 12.82 -3.63 -19.49
C GLU A 251 13.25 -2.32 -18.80
N LEU A 252 12.61 -1.97 -17.69
CA LEU A 252 12.97 -0.79 -16.89
C LEU A 252 14.32 -0.96 -16.20
N GLN A 253 14.61 -2.15 -15.64
CA GLN A 253 15.92 -2.47 -15.07
C GLN A 253 17.02 -2.39 -16.13
N LYS A 254 16.79 -2.96 -17.31
CA LYS A 254 17.75 -2.90 -18.42
C LYS A 254 18.00 -1.48 -18.93
N LYS A 255 16.95 -0.64 -18.99
CA LYS A 255 17.09 0.79 -19.33
C LYS A 255 17.88 1.55 -18.27
N PHE A 256 17.67 1.23 -16.99
CA PHE A 256 18.42 1.83 -15.90
C PHE A 256 19.91 1.47 -15.95
N ASP A 257 20.25 0.20 -16.19
CA ASP A 257 21.64 -0.24 -16.32
C ASP A 257 22.35 0.38 -17.54
N SER A 258 21.63 0.54 -18.66
CA SER A 258 22.12 1.25 -19.85
C SER A 258 22.38 2.74 -19.58
N LEU A 259 21.52 3.39 -18.81
CA LEU A 259 21.72 4.77 -18.38
C LEU A 259 22.90 4.90 -17.42
N ALA A 260 23.08 3.96 -16.49
CA ALA A 260 24.24 3.92 -15.59
C ALA A 260 25.57 3.69 -16.34
N ALA A 261 25.56 2.88 -17.41
CA ALA A 261 26.72 2.63 -18.25
C ALA A 261 27.09 3.78 -19.21
N SER A 262 26.15 4.70 -19.50
CA SER A 262 26.36 5.82 -20.41
C SER A 262 26.74 7.14 -19.73
N ALA A 263 26.81 7.18 -18.39
CA ALA A 263 27.27 8.36 -17.67
C ALA A 263 28.78 8.59 -17.93
N PRO A 264 29.18 9.72 -18.54
CA PRO A 264 30.58 10.00 -18.81
C PRO A 264 31.35 10.18 -17.51
N CYS A 265 32.32 9.29 -17.29
CA CYS A 265 33.32 9.40 -16.25
C CYS A 265 34.06 10.75 -16.34
N ARG A 266 33.64 11.73 -15.53
CA ARG A 266 34.42 12.95 -15.31
C ARG A 266 35.41 12.67 -14.18
N SER A 267 36.64 12.35 -14.57
CA SER A 267 37.76 12.07 -13.67
C SER A 267 38.25 13.30 -12.91
N GLN A 268 38.79 13.03 -11.71
CA GLN A 268 39.69 13.84 -10.87
C GLN A 268 39.01 15.01 -10.13
N ALA A 269 39.18 15.20 -8.82
CA ALA A 269 40.29 14.87 -7.94
C ALA A 269 39.87 14.82 -6.45
N HIS A 270 40.80 14.34 -5.62
CA HIS A 270 40.89 14.43 -4.15
C HIS A 270 40.09 13.43 -3.30
N SER A 271 40.86 12.42 -2.87
CA SER A 271 40.58 11.48 -1.79
C SER A 271 40.38 12.18 -0.44
N PRO A 272 39.44 11.70 0.37
CA PRO A 272 39.82 11.30 1.72
C PRO A 272 39.34 9.87 2.03
N LYS A 273 40.21 9.11 2.70
CA LYS A 273 39.92 7.78 3.26
C LYS A 273 38.73 7.81 4.22
N PRO A 274 37.89 6.76 4.24
CA PRO A 274 37.27 6.37 5.49
C PRO A 274 37.58 4.90 5.82
N HIS A 275 38.15 4.72 7.01
CA HIS A 275 38.09 3.47 7.77
C HIS A 275 36.62 3.10 8.02
N ARG A 276 36.13 1.99 7.44
CA ARG A 276 34.97 1.24 7.96
C ARG A 276 35.09 -0.26 7.68
N HIS A 277 36.03 -0.92 8.35
CA HIS A 277 35.84 -2.31 8.74
C HIS A 277 35.32 -2.30 10.19
N GLY A 278 34.09 -2.76 10.43
CA GLY A 278 33.61 -2.92 11.82
C GLY A 278 32.11 -2.80 12.09
N LEU A 279 31.22 -2.96 11.11
CA LEU A 279 29.76 -2.93 11.34
C LEU A 279 29.04 -4.27 11.11
N ARG A 280 29.72 -5.31 10.58
CA ARG A 280 29.12 -6.65 10.41
C ARG A 280 29.16 -7.54 11.66
N GLU A 281 29.89 -7.16 12.71
CA GLU A 281 29.98 -7.98 13.94
C GLU A 281 29.25 -7.40 15.16
N LYS A 282 28.96 -6.10 15.19
CA LYS A 282 28.32 -5.48 16.37
C LYS A 282 26.80 -5.71 16.47
N LEU A 283 26.14 -6.19 15.42
CA LEU A 283 24.71 -6.52 15.45
C LEU A 283 24.42 -7.96 15.92
N ARG A 284 25.44 -8.84 16.04
CA ARG A 284 25.26 -10.20 16.56
C ARG A 284 25.37 -10.33 18.08
N HIS A 285 25.92 -9.33 18.78
CA HIS A 285 26.16 -9.41 20.23
C HIS A 285 25.18 -8.61 21.10
N VAL A 286 24.10 -8.07 20.53
CA VAL A 286 23.08 -7.33 21.29
C VAL A 286 21.81 -8.16 21.55
N PHE A 287 21.72 -9.38 21.01
CA PHE A 287 20.53 -10.24 21.11
C PHE A 287 20.82 -11.66 21.61
N HIS A 288 21.81 -11.82 22.49
CA HIS A 288 21.99 -13.02 23.31
C HIS A 288 21.98 -12.67 24.79
#